data_AF-A0A7J8STD4-F1
#
_entry.id   AF-A0A7J8STD4-F1
#
_cell.length_a   1.000
_cell.length_b   1.000
_cell.length_c   1.000
_cell.angle_alpha   90.00
_cell.angle_beta   90.00
_cell.angle_gamma   90.00
#
_symmetry.space_group_name_H-M   'P 1'
#
loop_
_entity.id
_entity.type
_entity.pdbx_description
1 polymer ?
#
loop_
_entity_poly.entity_id
_entity_poly.type
_entity_poly.pdbx_seq_one_letter_code
_entity_poly.pdbx_strand_id
1 'polypeptide(L)' 'MGPHHPSMHGVLRLIVTLDGEEVVDCESILERVKGIGVIGGEEAINWGLSGPMLLAYRIKWDLRKVDHYE' A
#
# COMPACT_ATOMS: atom_id res chain seq x y z
N MET A 1 -33.79 -7.73 -13.39
CA MET A 1 -32.65 -7.73 -12.45
C MET A 1 -31.44 -7.21 -13.19
N GLY A 2 -31.05 -5.97 -12.94
CA GLY A 2 -29.89 -5.34 -13.60
C GLY A 2 -28.56 -5.80 -12.97
N PRO A 3 -27.42 -5.48 -13.59
CA PRO A 3 -26.11 -5.80 -13.04
C PRO A 3 -25.97 -5.15 -11.67
N HIS A 4 -25.93 -6.00 -10.63
CA HIS A 4 -25.71 -5.58 -9.26
C HIS A 4 -24.32 -4.97 -9.17
N HIS A 5 -24.22 -3.68 -8.83
CA HIS A 5 -22.94 -3.03 -8.58
C HIS A 5 -22.27 -3.76 -7.41
N PRO A 6 -21.16 -4.50 -7.61
CA PRO A 6 -20.46 -5.11 -6.51
C PRO A 6 -19.79 -3.97 -5.73
N SER A 7 -20.28 -3.68 -4.53
CA SER A 7 -19.62 -2.74 -3.62
C SER A 7 -18.14 -3.09 -3.50
N MET A 8 -17.27 -2.16 -3.85
CA MET A 8 -15.82 -2.25 -3.60
C MET A 8 -15.46 -2.09 -2.10
N HIS A 9 -16.45 -2.15 -1.20
CA HIS A 9 -16.27 -2.19 0.25
C HIS A 9 -15.85 -3.60 0.72
N GLY A 10 -14.95 -4.24 -0.01
CA GLY A 10 -14.31 -5.47 0.44
C GLY A 10 -13.40 -5.17 1.63
N VAL A 11 -13.34 -6.08 2.60
CA VAL A 11 -12.33 -5.99 3.66
C VAL A 11 -11.00 -6.46 3.09
N LEU A 12 -10.03 -5.55 2.97
CA LEU A 12 -8.66 -5.91 2.63
C LEU A 12 -7.97 -6.41 3.91
N ARG A 13 -7.61 -7.70 3.92
CA ARG A 13 -6.82 -8.28 5.00
C ARG A 13 -5.38 -8.45 4.53
N LEU A 14 -4.46 -7.89 5.30
CA LEU A 14 -3.03 -7.87 5.04
C LEU A 14 -2.30 -8.54 6.21
N ILE A 15 -1.25 -9.30 5.90
CA ILE A 15 -0.25 -9.75 6.86
C ILE A 15 0.89 -8.76 6.75
N VAL A 16 1.23 -8.12 7.88
CA VAL A 16 2.26 -7.08 7.92
C VAL A 16 3.42 -7.56 8.78
N THR A 17 4.65 -7.46 8.27
CA THR A 17 5.87 -7.69 9.05
C THR A 17 6.41 -6.36 9.56
N LEU A 18 6.74 -6.32 10.85
CA LEU A 18 7.21 -5.12 11.54
C LEU A 18 8.65 -5.32 12.04
N ASP A 19 9.44 -4.25 11.97
CA ASP A 19 10.71 -4.07 12.69
C ASP A 19 10.56 -2.86 13.61
N GLY A 20 10.29 -3.12 14.89
CA GLY A 20 9.87 -2.09 15.84
C GLY A 20 8.57 -1.39 15.40
N GLU A 21 8.65 -0.11 15.09
CA GLU A 21 7.55 0.71 14.59
C GLU A 21 7.56 0.86 13.05
N GLU A 22 8.51 0.23 12.36
CA GLU A 22 8.59 0.26 10.90
C GLU A 22 7.90 -0.96 10.28
N VAL A 23 7.06 -0.73 9.27
CA VAL A 23 6.56 -1.81 8.40
C VAL A 23 7.65 -2.17 7.41
N VAL A 24 8.11 -3.42 7.42
CA VAL A 24 9.18 -3.90 6.54
C VAL A 24 8.69 -4.79 5.40
N ASP A 25 7.49 -5.37 5.53
CA ASP A 25 6.83 -6.16 4.50
C ASP A 25 5.30 -6.20 4.70
N CYS A 26 4.55 -6.45 3.62
CA CYS A 26 3.09 -6.52 3.64
C CYS A 26 2.55 -7.43 2.52
N GLU A 27 1.90 -8.53 2.89
CA GLU A 27 1.30 -9.49 1.96
C GLU A 27 -0.24 -9.48 2.07
N SER A 28 -0.93 -9.38 0.93
CA SER A 28 -2.38 -9.55 0.88
C SER A 28 -2.75 -11.03 0.93
N ILE A 29 -3.69 -11.41 1.79
CA ILE A 29 -4.18 -12.80 1.85
C ILE A 29 -5.19 -13.14 0.74
N LEU A 30 -5.68 -12.13 0.02
CA LEU A 30 -6.67 -12.30 -1.03
C LEU A 30 -5.95 -12.56 -2.35
N GLU A 31 -5.96 -13.81 -2.82
CA GLU A 31 -5.41 -14.20 -4.13
C GLU A 31 -5.94 -13.34 -5.28
N ARG A 32 -7.18 -12.85 -5.17
CA ARG A 32 -7.81 -11.97 -6.18
C ARG A 32 -7.00 -10.71 -6.48
N VAL A 33 -6.26 -10.17 -5.50
CA VAL A 33 -5.49 -8.92 -5.68
C VAL A 33 -3.99 -9.16 -5.84
N LYS A 34 -3.51 -10.38 -5.63
CA LYS A 34 -2.09 -10.71 -5.82
C LYS A 34 -1.71 -10.52 -7.29
N GLY A 35 -0.63 -9.78 -7.52
CA GLY A 35 -0.09 -9.52 -8.87
C GLY A 35 -0.90 -8.54 -9.72
N ILE A 36 -1.95 -7.90 -9.19
CA ILE A 36 -2.69 -6.84 -9.91
C ILE A 36 -2.04 -5.49 -9.61
N GLY A 37 -1.77 -4.71 -10.66
CA GLY A 37 -1.25 -3.34 -10.50
C GLY A 37 0.16 -3.28 -9.91
N VAL A 38 1.02 -4.23 -10.26
CA VAL A 38 2.43 -4.25 -9.85
C VAL A 38 3.15 -3.07 -10.51
N ILE A 39 3.66 -2.16 -9.69
CA ILE A 39 4.44 -1.00 -10.10
C ILE A 39 5.87 -1.18 -9.56
N GLY A 40 6.91 -0.67 -10.23
CA GLY A 40 8.27 -0.63 -9.69
C GLY A 40 8.47 0.52 -8.70
N GLY A 41 9.45 0.43 -7.80
CA GLY A 41 9.73 1.50 -6.83
C GLY A 41 10.10 2.84 -7.47
N GLU A 42 10.85 2.81 -8.58
CA GLU A 42 11.21 4.02 -9.34
C GLU A 42 10.02 4.63 -10.07
N GLU A 43 9.16 3.79 -10.65
CA GLU A 43 7.91 4.23 -11.28
C GLU A 43 6.96 4.84 -10.27
N ALA A 44 6.88 4.28 -9.06
CA ALA A 44 6.08 4.82 -7.97
C ALA A 44 6.50 6.25 -7.58
N ILE A 45 7.81 6.53 -7.55
CA ILE A 45 8.34 7.88 -7.32
C ILE A 45 8.01 8.79 -8.51
N ASN A 46 8.30 8.34 -9.74
CA ASN A 46 8.12 9.13 -10.95
C ASN A 46 6.65 9.49 -11.19
N TRP A 47 5.72 8.64 -10.76
CA TRP A 47 4.28 8.89 -10.85
C TRP A 47 3.73 9.68 -9.66
N GLY A 48 4.58 10.04 -8.70
CA GLY A 48 4.19 10.83 -7.53
C GLY A 48 3.30 10.08 -6.55
N LEU A 49 3.42 8.75 -6.45
CA LEU A 49 2.73 7.99 -5.41
C LEU A 49 3.27 8.38 -4.03
N SER A 50 2.44 8.25 -2.99
CA SER A 50 2.79 8.71 -1.62
C SER A 50 2.30 7.76 -0.53
N GLY A 51 2.85 7.88 0.68
CA GLY A 51 2.37 7.18 1.88
C GLY A 51 2.54 5.66 1.79
N PRO A 52 1.51 4.85 2.08
CA PRO A 52 1.60 3.38 2.09
C PRO A 52 2.15 2.77 0.80
N MET A 53 1.93 3.40 -0.36
CA MET A 53 2.44 2.92 -1.64
C MET A 53 3.97 3.01 -1.72
N LEU A 54 4.57 4.09 -1.21
CA LEU A 54 6.04 4.22 -1.15
C LEU A 54 6.64 3.33 -0.06
N LEU A 55 5.93 3.18 1.07
CA LEU A 55 6.34 2.28 2.15
C LEU A 55 6.41 0.82 1.70
N ALA A 56 5.52 0.37 0.81
CA ALA A 56 5.56 -0.97 0.24
C ALA A 56 6.87 -1.25 -0.54
N TYR A 57 7.48 -0.22 -1.12
CA TYR A 57 8.79 -0.31 -1.77
C TYR A 57 9.96 0.00 -0.83
N ARG A 58 9.71 0.06 0.49
CA ARG A 58 10.69 0.39 1.54
C ARG A 58 11.35 1.76 1.34
N ILE A 59 10.69 2.65 0.63
CA ILE A 59 11.11 4.05 0.48
C ILE A 59 10.67 4.76 1.76
N LYS A 60 11.65 5.21 2.57
CA LYS A 60 11.41 5.89 3.86
C LYS A 60 10.89 7.32 3.67
N TRP A 61 9.69 7.45 3.10
CA TRP A 61 9.01 8.71 2.87
C TRP A 61 7.70 8.77 3.66
N ASP A 62 7.83 9.09 4.95
CA ASP A 62 6.71 9.36 5.85
C ASP A 62 6.81 10.80 6.34
N LEU A 63 5.92 11.66 5.84
CA LEU A 63 5.92 13.08 6.19
C LEU A 63 5.83 13.29 7.69
N ARG A 64 5.13 12.44 8.45
CA ARG A 64 4.99 12.57 9.91
C ARG A 64 6.32 12.45 10.67
N LYS A 65 7.32 11.81 10.06
CA LYS A 65 8.66 11.63 10.62
C LYS A 65 9.68 12.63 10.06
N VAL A 66 9.46 13.09 8.82
CA VAL A 66 10.40 13.95 8.09
C VAL A 66 10.10 15.43 8.34
N ASP A 67 8.82 15.78 8.43
CA ASP A 67 8.35 17.13 8.68
C ASP A 67 7.26 17.06 9.76
N HIS A 68 7.61 17.45 10.98
CA HIS A 68 6.67 17.49 12.07
C HIS A 68 5.63 18.57 11.76
N TYR A 69 4.39 18.16 11.43
CA TYR A 69 3.27 19.10 11.41
C TYR A 69 3.23 19.82 12.77
N GLU A 70 3.24 21.16 12.76
CA GLU A 70 3.05 21.98 13.96
C GLU A 70 1.72 21.68 14.66
#